data_AF-A0A9K3MWJ2-F1
#
_entry.id   AF-A0A9K3MWJ2-F1
#
_cell.length_a   1.000
_cell.length_b   1.000
_cell.length_c   1.000
_cell.angle_alpha   90.00
_cell.angle_beta   90.00
_cell.angle_gamma   90.00
#
_symmetry.space_group_name_H-M   'P 1'
#
loop_
_entity.id
_entity.type
_entity.pdbx_description
1 polymer ?
#
loop_
_entity_poly.entity_id
_entity_poly.type
_entity_poly.pdbx_seq_one_letter_code
_entity_poly.pdbx_strand_id
1 'polypeptide(L)'
;MPDPPIGPNDTLGDIYYKTYTEEARGDAPHHPPWGLKQKDTFLEFAPCRDWFLNSFPPGEVNRQRARTHDGLYHASIVGVANTRVANHQIVRGWRTMVKERGDWEKYRERLLRQVKDFEKLKSAFVEEKAKFESEKKSKEWGREGLRSKLRAAKELLSKEHAEWKEVCKKDNQCMFAARSKITDLEAQIATLKKKVEDIEADKEHVRFNELNLFLIMLFFVCQNIA
;
A
#
# COMPACT_ATOMS: atom_id res chain seq x y z
N MET A 1 39.64 -59.99 -32.91
CA MET A 1 40.42 -58.94 -32.21
C MET A 1 41.28 -59.64 -31.17
N PRO A 2 42.57 -59.28 -31.00
CA PRO A 2 43.38 -59.83 -29.92
C PRO A 2 42.86 -59.28 -28.58
N ASP A 3 42.67 -60.15 -27.60
CA ASP A 3 42.18 -59.76 -26.27
C ASP A 3 43.09 -58.68 -25.66
N PRO A 4 42.53 -57.65 -24.98
CA PRO A 4 43.35 -56.70 -24.27
C PRO A 4 44.14 -57.43 -23.17
N PRO A 5 45.44 -57.13 -22.99
CA PRO A 5 46.24 -57.79 -21.99
C PRO A 5 45.66 -57.46 -20.61
N ILE A 6 45.17 -58.49 -19.93
CA ILE A 6 44.61 -58.37 -18.58
C ILE A 6 45.67 -57.76 -17.67
N GLY A 7 45.46 -56.51 -17.26
CA GLY A 7 46.34 -55.84 -16.31
C GLY A 7 46.31 -56.58 -14.97
N PRO A 8 47.44 -56.66 -14.24
CA PRO A 8 47.51 -57.40 -12.97
C PRO A 8 46.54 -56.90 -11.90
N ASN A 9 46.03 -55.67 -12.07
CA ASN A 9 45.15 -54.97 -11.13
C ASN A 9 43.70 -54.78 -11.63
N ASP A 10 43.39 -55.17 -12.87
CA ASP A 10 42.04 -54.99 -13.41
C ASP A 10 41.13 -56.16 -13.00
N THR A 11 39.92 -55.87 -12.53
CA THR A 11 38.90 -56.90 -12.34
C THR A 11 38.27 -57.29 -13.67
N LEU A 12 37.63 -58.45 -13.74
CA LEU A 12 36.86 -58.84 -14.93
C LEU A 12 35.72 -57.86 -15.23
N GLY A 13 35.12 -57.26 -14.19
CA GLY A 13 34.16 -56.18 -14.33
C GLY A 13 34.78 -54.90 -14.94
N ASP A 14 35.96 -54.50 -14.48
CA ASP A 14 36.65 -53.31 -15.01
C ASP A 14 37.01 -53.49 -16.49
N ILE A 15 37.52 -54.65 -16.87
CA ILE A 15 37.84 -54.97 -18.28
C ILE A 15 36.58 -55.01 -19.11
N TYR A 16 35.51 -55.59 -18.57
CA TYR A 16 34.21 -55.61 -19.21
C TYR A 16 33.72 -54.19 -19.50
N TYR A 17 33.66 -53.30 -18.51
CA TYR A 17 33.19 -51.92 -18.73
C TYR A 17 34.15 -51.05 -19.55
N LYS A 18 35.47 -51.32 -19.52
CA LYS A 18 36.46 -50.61 -20.35
C LYS A 18 36.41 -51.00 -21.83
N THR A 19 36.06 -52.25 -22.13
CA THR A 19 36.01 -52.78 -23.50
C THR A 19 34.58 -52.82 -24.06
N TYR A 20 33.57 -52.63 -23.21
CA TYR A 20 32.17 -52.55 -23.60
C TYR A 20 31.89 -51.24 -24.34
N THR A 21 31.57 -51.35 -25.62
CA THR A 21 30.93 -50.29 -26.40
C THR A 21 29.64 -50.83 -27.02
N GLU A 22 28.55 -50.06 -26.97
CA GLU A 22 27.27 -50.48 -27.56
C GLU A 22 27.41 -50.73 -29.07
N GLU A 23 28.31 -49.98 -29.72
CA GLU A 23 28.67 -50.09 -31.14
C GLU A 23 29.37 -51.41 -31.48
N ALA A 24 30.26 -51.93 -30.62
CA ALA A 24 30.94 -53.21 -30.87
C ALA A 24 30.03 -54.43 -30.61
N ARG A 25 28.96 -54.26 -29.83
CA ARG A 25 27.98 -55.31 -29.52
C ARG A 25 26.99 -55.54 -30.67
N GLY A 26 26.58 -54.49 -31.36
CA GLY A 26 25.48 -54.56 -32.33
C GLY A 26 24.21 -55.16 -31.71
N ASP A 27 23.56 -56.06 -32.45
CA ASP A 27 22.32 -56.76 -32.04
C ASP A 27 22.55 -57.98 -31.12
N ALA A 28 23.79 -58.27 -30.73
CA ALA A 28 24.09 -59.43 -29.89
C ALA A 28 23.55 -59.24 -28.46
N PRO A 29 22.92 -60.27 -27.85
CA PRO A 29 22.49 -60.21 -26.45
C PRO A 29 23.66 -59.89 -25.51
N HIS A 30 23.43 -59.00 -24.54
CA HIS A 30 24.42 -58.64 -23.54
C HIS A 30 24.77 -59.85 -22.66
N HIS A 31 26.00 -60.34 -22.79
CA HIS A 31 26.57 -61.38 -21.92
C HIS A 31 27.53 -60.73 -20.93
N PRO A 32 27.12 -60.55 -19.65
CA PRO A 32 28.04 -60.10 -18.62
C PRO A 32 29.13 -61.16 -18.36
N PRO A 33 30.27 -60.78 -17.78
CA PRO A 33 31.37 -61.71 -17.51
C PRO A 33 31.06 -62.66 -16.34
N TRP A 34 29.99 -62.41 -15.59
CA TRP A 34 29.45 -63.30 -14.57
C TRP A 34 28.33 -64.17 -15.15
N GLY A 35 28.27 -65.44 -14.72
CA GLY A 35 27.24 -66.40 -15.09
C GLY A 35 25.91 -66.22 -14.34
N LEU A 36 25.76 -65.11 -13.60
CA LEU A 36 24.59 -64.82 -12.79
C LEU A 36 23.35 -64.58 -13.65
N LYS A 37 22.27 -65.29 -13.34
CA LYS A 37 20.96 -65.16 -13.95
C LYS A 37 20.05 -64.28 -13.10
N GLN A 38 19.05 -63.71 -13.75
CA GLN A 38 17.98 -63.03 -13.03
C GLN A 38 17.30 -64.02 -12.07
N LYS A 39 17.22 -63.65 -10.78
CA LYS A 39 16.75 -64.48 -9.63
C LYS A 39 17.80 -65.38 -8.97
N ASP A 40 19.05 -65.39 -9.44
CA ASP A 40 20.11 -65.97 -8.63
C ASP A 40 20.19 -65.22 -7.30
N THR A 41 20.17 -65.97 -6.21
CA THR A 41 20.25 -65.40 -4.87
C THR A 41 21.65 -65.59 -4.32
N PHE A 42 22.15 -64.59 -3.57
CA PHE A 42 23.38 -64.72 -2.80
C PHE A 42 23.23 -65.60 -1.54
N LEU A 43 22.25 -66.50 -1.55
CA LEU A 43 22.07 -67.54 -0.54
C LEU A 43 22.72 -68.85 -0.98
N GLU A 44 22.89 -69.05 -2.29
CA GLU A 44 23.49 -70.25 -2.86
C GLU A 44 25.00 -70.08 -3.09
N PHE A 45 25.77 -71.13 -2.78
CA PHE A 45 27.23 -71.07 -2.85
C PHE A 45 27.75 -70.81 -4.27
N ALA A 46 27.15 -71.41 -5.29
CA ALA A 46 27.65 -71.31 -6.66
C ALA A 46 27.55 -69.88 -7.24
N PRO A 47 26.40 -69.18 -7.17
CA PRO A 47 26.31 -67.76 -7.54
C PRO A 47 27.23 -66.86 -6.72
N CYS A 48 27.31 -67.07 -5.40
CA CYS A 48 28.21 -66.30 -4.52
C CYS A 48 29.68 -66.46 -4.94
N ARG A 49 30.09 -67.70 -5.22
CA ARG A 49 31.46 -68.02 -5.63
C ARG A 49 31.78 -67.42 -6.99
N ASP A 50 30.87 -67.52 -7.97
CA ASP A 50 31.06 -66.96 -9.30
C ASP A 50 31.21 -65.44 -9.23
N TRP A 51 30.31 -64.76 -8.52
CA TRP A 51 30.41 -63.33 -8.31
C TRP A 51 31.70 -62.93 -7.59
N PHE A 52 32.05 -63.63 -6.50
CA PHE A 52 33.23 -63.33 -5.69
C PHE A 52 34.52 -63.47 -6.51
N LEU A 53 34.68 -64.54 -7.28
CA LEU A 53 35.88 -64.77 -8.09
C LEU A 53 36.06 -63.73 -9.20
N ASN A 54 34.96 -63.22 -9.75
CA ASN A 54 34.99 -62.22 -10.81
C ASN A 54 35.07 -60.78 -10.29
N SER A 55 34.96 -60.58 -8.96
CA SER A 55 35.05 -59.28 -8.29
C SER A 55 36.47 -58.87 -7.90
N PHE A 56 37.45 -59.80 -7.96
CA PHE A 56 38.84 -59.51 -7.62
C PHE A 56 39.74 -59.62 -8.85
N PRO A 57 40.80 -58.79 -8.96
CA PRO A 57 41.78 -58.92 -10.03
C PRO A 57 42.48 -60.29 -9.98
N PRO A 58 42.90 -60.86 -11.12
CA PRO A 58 43.63 -62.13 -11.15
C PRO A 58 44.88 -62.15 -10.26
N GLY A 59 45.58 -61.03 -10.13
CA GLY A 59 46.72 -60.88 -9.22
C GLY A 59 46.33 -61.08 -7.75
N GLU A 60 45.19 -60.52 -7.32
CA GLU A 60 44.65 -60.70 -5.96
C GLU A 60 44.22 -62.15 -5.72
N VAL A 61 43.55 -62.77 -6.69
CA VAL A 61 43.15 -64.18 -6.61
C VAL A 61 44.37 -65.08 -6.44
N ASN A 62 45.43 -64.86 -7.22
CA ASN A 62 46.68 -65.61 -7.13
C ASN A 62 47.40 -65.38 -5.79
N ARG A 63 47.41 -64.13 -5.29
CA ARG A 63 47.94 -63.80 -3.96
C ARG A 63 47.22 -64.57 -2.86
N GLN A 64 45.90 -64.66 -2.91
CA GLN A 64 45.11 -65.42 -1.93
C GLN A 64 45.37 -66.93 -2.04
N ARG A 65 45.48 -67.49 -3.26
CA ARG A 65 45.81 -68.91 -3.48
C ARG A 65 47.19 -69.31 -2.96
N ALA A 66 48.15 -68.38 -2.98
CA ALA A 66 49.50 -68.61 -2.47
C ALA A 66 49.59 -68.59 -0.92
N ARG A 67 48.52 -68.24 -0.20
CA ARG A 67 48.52 -68.21 1.27
C ARG A 67 48.42 -69.60 1.87
N THR A 68 49.02 -69.73 3.07
CA THR A 68 48.81 -70.90 3.92
C THR A 68 47.37 -70.95 4.44
N HIS A 69 46.92 -72.13 4.86
CA HIS A 69 45.59 -72.31 5.45
C HIS A 69 45.36 -71.38 6.67
N ASP A 70 46.36 -71.24 7.54
CA ASP A 70 46.29 -70.33 8.69
C ASP A 70 46.21 -68.85 8.27
N GLY A 71 46.97 -68.46 7.23
CA GLY A 71 46.89 -67.12 6.65
C GLY A 71 45.53 -66.81 5.99
N LEU A 72 44.88 -67.82 5.40
CA LEU A 72 43.52 -67.69 4.88
C LEU A 72 42.50 -67.53 6.01
N TYR A 73 42.62 -68.32 7.08
CA TYR A 73 41.75 -68.21 8.25
C TYR A 73 41.88 -66.84 8.92
N HIS A 74 43.09 -66.37 9.17
CA HIS A 74 43.33 -65.05 9.75
C HIS A 74 42.75 -63.92 8.87
N ALA A 75 42.98 -63.98 7.56
CA ALA A 75 42.43 -63.00 6.63
C ALA A 75 40.89 -63.01 6.60
N SER A 76 40.27 -64.19 6.71
CA SER A 76 38.81 -64.32 6.79
C SER A 76 38.25 -63.63 8.04
N ILE A 77 38.89 -63.80 9.20
CA ILE A 77 38.47 -63.14 10.45
C ILE A 77 38.58 -61.62 10.31
N VAL A 78 39.72 -61.12 9.83
CA VAL A 78 39.94 -59.68 9.65
C VAL A 78 38.94 -59.09 8.66
N GLY A 79 38.71 -59.77 7.53
CA GLY A 79 37.74 -59.35 6.53
C GLY A 79 36.32 -59.28 7.10
N VAL A 80 35.86 -60.34 7.77
CA VAL A 80 34.53 -60.37 8.39
C VAL A 80 34.38 -59.29 9.47
N ALA A 81 35.40 -59.08 10.30
CA ALA A 81 35.38 -58.04 11.32
C ALA A 81 35.25 -56.64 10.68
N ASN A 82 36.08 -56.34 9.68
CA ASN A 82 36.05 -55.05 8.99
C ASN A 82 34.72 -54.81 8.26
N THR A 83 34.20 -55.81 7.55
CA THR A 83 32.89 -55.69 6.87
C THR A 83 31.76 -55.48 7.87
N ARG A 84 31.77 -56.18 9.02
CA ARG A 84 30.76 -55.96 10.08
C ARG A 84 30.84 -54.55 10.66
N VAL A 85 32.04 -54.04 10.92
CA VAL A 85 32.24 -52.68 11.43
C VAL A 85 31.74 -51.64 10.42
N ALA A 86 32.12 -51.77 9.14
CA ALA A 86 31.67 -50.89 8.08
C ALA A 86 30.14 -50.92 7.94
N ASN A 87 29.53 -52.11 7.91
CA ASN A 87 28.07 -52.24 7.85
C ASN A 87 27.38 -51.57 9.05
N HIS A 88 27.92 -51.72 10.26
CA HIS A 88 27.38 -51.02 11.43
C HIS A 88 27.49 -49.50 11.32
N GLN A 89 28.59 -48.97 10.80
CA GLN A 89 28.76 -47.52 10.58
C GLN A 89 27.78 -47.00 9.53
N ILE A 90 27.62 -47.71 8.41
CA ILE A 90 26.63 -47.40 7.38
C ILE A 90 25.24 -47.35 8.01
N VAL A 91 24.79 -48.41 8.68
CA VAL A 91 23.46 -48.45 9.29
C VAL A 91 23.26 -47.32 10.30
N ARG A 92 24.27 -46.96 11.11
CA ARG A 92 24.19 -45.80 12.01
C ARG A 92 24.03 -44.49 11.25
N GLY A 93 24.84 -44.27 10.22
CA GLY A 93 24.74 -43.08 9.36
C GLY A 93 23.37 -42.94 8.71
N TRP A 94 22.84 -44.04 8.15
CA TRP A 94 21.49 -44.09 7.58
C TRP A 94 20.41 -43.72 8.61
N ARG A 95 20.49 -44.24 9.84
CA ARG A 95 19.53 -43.88 10.90
C ARG A 95 19.59 -42.40 11.26
N THR A 96 20.79 -41.82 11.32
CA THR A 96 20.97 -40.38 11.55
C THR A 96 20.36 -39.56 10.42
N MET A 97 20.65 -39.90 9.17
CA MET A 97 20.09 -39.20 8.00
C MET A 97 18.56 -39.28 7.95
N VAL A 98 17.96 -40.41 8.33
CA VAL A 98 16.50 -40.57 8.41
C VAL A 98 15.91 -39.63 9.47
N LYS A 99 16.55 -39.50 10.63
CA LYS A 99 16.12 -38.57 11.68
C LYS A 99 16.23 -37.12 11.20
N GLU A 100 17.37 -36.73 10.65
CA GLU A 100 17.61 -35.38 10.13
C GLU A 100 16.62 -35.01 9.02
N ARG A 101 16.30 -35.95 8.12
CA ARG A 101 15.26 -35.75 7.10
C ARG A 101 13.92 -35.37 7.74
N GLY A 102 13.50 -36.06 8.79
CA GLY A 102 12.26 -35.75 9.51
C GLY A 102 12.27 -34.36 10.14
N ASP A 103 13.40 -33.92 10.69
CA ASP A 103 13.54 -32.57 11.27
C ASP A 103 13.53 -31.48 10.17
N TRP A 104 14.17 -31.75 9.03
CA TRP A 104 14.11 -30.88 7.85
C TRP A 104 12.71 -30.75 7.27
N GLU A 105 11.94 -31.83 7.25
CA GLU A 105 10.55 -31.83 6.76
C GLU A 105 9.67 -30.97 7.66
N LYS A 106 9.79 -31.10 8.98
CA LYS A 106 9.10 -30.23 9.96
C LYS A 106 9.51 -28.76 9.81
N TYR A 107 10.79 -28.48 9.58
CA TYR A 107 11.27 -27.12 9.33
C TYR A 107 10.65 -26.54 8.06
N ARG A 108 10.63 -27.31 6.97
CA ARG A 108 9.99 -26.95 5.71
C ARG A 108 8.50 -26.67 5.87
N GLU A 109 7.77 -27.52 6.58
CA GLU A 109 6.34 -27.32 6.85
C GLU A 109 6.07 -26.01 7.60
N ARG A 110 6.90 -25.68 8.60
CA ARG A 110 6.81 -24.42 9.33
C ARG A 110 7.04 -23.21 8.41
N LEU A 111 8.06 -23.26 7.56
CA LEU A 111 8.32 -22.20 6.58
C LEU A 111 7.14 -22.03 5.61
N LEU A 112 6.59 -23.14 5.09
CA LEU A 112 5.43 -23.09 4.21
C LEU A 112 4.20 -22.49 4.88
N ARG A 113 3.99 -22.74 6.19
CA ARG A 113 2.93 -22.10 6.97
C ARG A 113 3.16 -20.59 7.08
N GLN A 114 4.37 -20.16 7.42
CA GLN A 114 4.73 -18.74 7.50
C GLN A 114 4.55 -18.01 6.17
N VAL A 115 4.94 -18.64 5.04
CA VAL A 115 4.71 -18.07 3.70
C VAL A 115 3.23 -17.88 3.43
N LYS A 116 2.39 -18.89 3.71
CA LYS A 116 0.94 -18.79 3.55
C LYS A 116 0.33 -17.70 4.42
N ASP A 117 0.78 -17.56 5.66
CA ASP A 117 0.28 -16.52 6.56
C ASP A 117 0.72 -15.12 6.11
N PHE A 118 1.96 -14.98 5.62
CA PHE A 118 2.45 -13.75 5.02
C PHE A 118 1.65 -13.34 3.78
N GLU A 119 1.32 -14.29 2.89
CA GLU A 119 0.49 -14.02 1.71
C GLU A 119 -0.91 -13.52 2.10
N LYS A 120 -1.53 -14.12 3.12
CA LYS A 120 -2.83 -13.66 3.66
C LYS A 120 -2.75 -12.26 4.27
N LEU A 121 -1.70 -11.97 5.05
CA LEU A 121 -1.51 -10.63 5.61
C LEU A 121 -1.25 -9.60 4.51
N LYS A 122 -0.51 -9.97 3.47
CA LYS A 122 -0.25 -9.11 2.32
C LYS A 122 -1.54 -8.80 1.55
N SER A 123 -2.43 -9.78 1.33
CA SER A 123 -3.71 -9.52 0.67
C SER A 123 -4.62 -8.64 1.54
N ALA A 124 -4.72 -8.92 2.84
CA ALA A 124 -5.49 -8.10 3.78
C ALA A 124 -4.98 -6.64 3.82
N PHE A 125 -3.66 -6.45 3.84
CA PHE A 125 -3.05 -5.12 3.80
C PHE A 125 -3.39 -4.35 2.53
N VAL A 126 -3.40 -5.01 1.36
CA VAL A 126 -3.79 -4.37 0.09
C VAL A 126 -5.27 -3.94 0.14
N GLU A 127 -6.14 -4.76 0.69
CA GLU A 127 -7.56 -4.42 0.87
C GLU A 127 -7.77 -3.25 1.82
N GLU A 128 -7.10 -3.25 2.98
CA GLU A 128 -7.16 -2.14 3.94
C GLU A 128 -6.62 -0.85 3.35
N LYS A 129 -5.50 -0.93 2.61
CA LYS A 129 -4.94 0.23 1.91
C LYS A 129 -5.93 0.80 0.88
N ALA A 130 -6.61 -0.05 0.12
CA ALA A 130 -7.64 0.39 -0.83
C ALA A 130 -8.82 1.07 -0.13
N LYS A 131 -9.30 0.51 0.99
CA LYS A 131 -10.36 1.11 1.81
C LYS A 131 -9.93 2.49 2.35
N PHE A 132 -8.73 2.58 2.89
CA PHE A 132 -8.18 3.83 3.41
C PHE A 132 -8.11 4.94 2.34
N GLU A 133 -7.61 4.62 1.14
CA GLU A 133 -7.55 5.59 0.04
C GLU A 133 -8.95 6.02 -0.43
N SER A 134 -9.93 5.11 -0.43
CA SER A 134 -11.32 5.45 -0.76
C SER A 134 -11.94 6.42 0.26
N GLU A 135 -11.71 6.18 1.55
CA GLU A 135 -12.19 7.05 2.63
C GLU A 135 -11.50 8.41 2.59
N LYS A 136 -10.20 8.43 2.33
CA LYS A 136 -9.43 9.66 2.15
C LYS A 136 -10.00 10.51 1.02
N LYS A 137 -10.24 9.91 -0.16
CA LYS A 137 -10.87 10.61 -1.29
C LYS A 137 -12.26 11.13 -0.92
N SER A 138 -13.09 10.32 -0.26
CA SER A 138 -14.42 10.76 0.19
C SER A 138 -14.34 11.97 1.14
N LYS A 139 -13.41 11.97 2.10
CA LYS A 139 -13.19 13.10 3.02
C LYS A 139 -12.68 14.33 2.28
N GLU A 140 -11.78 14.17 1.32
CA GLU A 140 -11.27 15.28 0.49
C GLU A 140 -12.39 15.90 -0.36
N TRP A 141 -13.24 15.09 -0.97
CA TRP A 141 -14.41 15.56 -1.72
C TRP A 141 -15.41 16.31 -0.83
N GLY A 142 -15.65 15.81 0.38
CA GLY A 142 -16.50 16.51 1.37
C GLY A 142 -15.92 17.87 1.77
N ARG A 143 -14.60 17.96 2.02
CA ARG A 143 -13.93 19.23 2.32
C ARG A 143 -14.00 20.20 1.15
N GLU A 144 -13.80 19.72 -0.07
CA GLU A 144 -13.87 20.57 -1.26
C GLU A 144 -15.28 21.13 -1.46
N GLY A 145 -16.31 20.29 -1.30
CA GLY A 145 -17.71 20.73 -1.34
C GLY A 145 -18.03 21.82 -0.32
N LEU A 146 -17.49 21.73 0.90
CA LEU A 146 -17.62 22.78 1.92
C LEU A 146 -16.86 24.06 1.54
N ARG A 147 -15.65 23.94 0.97
CA ARG A 147 -14.89 25.11 0.48
C ARG A 147 -15.62 25.84 -0.63
N SER A 148 -16.25 25.12 -1.57
CA SER A 148 -17.06 25.72 -2.63
C SER A 148 -18.27 26.46 -2.06
N LYS A 149 -19.01 25.86 -1.12
CA LYS A 149 -20.14 26.51 -0.44
C LYS A 149 -19.72 27.77 0.32
N LEU A 150 -18.58 27.72 1.02
CA LEU A 150 -18.03 28.88 1.72
C LEU A 150 -17.67 30.01 0.74
N ARG A 151 -17.09 29.69 -0.41
CA ARG A 151 -16.77 30.68 -1.45
C ARG A 151 -18.04 31.34 -2.00
N ALA A 152 -19.06 30.54 -2.34
CA ALA A 152 -20.34 31.04 -2.82
C ALA A 152 -21.02 31.95 -1.79
N ALA A 153 -21.03 31.56 -0.51
CA ALA A 153 -21.59 32.38 0.56
C ALA A 153 -20.83 33.70 0.74
N LYS A 154 -19.49 33.69 0.64
CA LYS A 154 -18.67 34.91 0.70
C LYS A 154 -18.95 35.85 -0.47
N GLU A 155 -19.11 35.32 -1.68
CA GLU A 155 -19.46 36.11 -2.86
C GLU A 155 -20.85 36.75 -2.71
N LEU A 156 -21.82 36.00 -2.18
CA LEU A 156 -23.18 36.48 -1.96
C LEU A 156 -23.19 37.58 -0.88
N LEU A 157 -22.51 37.35 0.25
CA LEU A 157 -22.33 38.35 1.31
C LEU A 157 -21.64 39.62 0.78
N SER A 158 -20.63 39.48 -0.07
CA SER A 158 -19.95 40.63 -0.68
C SER A 158 -20.87 41.43 -1.60
N LYS A 159 -21.78 40.77 -2.33
CA LYS A 159 -22.78 41.44 -3.18
C LYS A 159 -23.82 42.17 -2.34
N GLU A 160 -24.39 41.49 -1.35
CA GLU A 160 -25.38 42.09 -0.43
C GLU A 160 -24.79 43.30 0.30
N HIS A 161 -23.55 43.21 0.77
CA HIS A 161 -22.88 44.34 1.43
C HIS A 161 -22.66 45.52 0.47
N ALA A 162 -22.35 45.27 -0.81
CA ALA A 162 -22.23 46.31 -1.82
C ALA A 162 -23.59 46.97 -2.12
N GLU A 163 -24.63 46.15 -2.31
CA GLU A 163 -26.01 46.63 -2.53
C GLU A 163 -26.52 47.44 -1.35
N TRP A 164 -26.31 46.96 -0.12
CA TRP A 164 -26.69 47.67 1.10
C TRP A 164 -26.00 49.02 1.19
N LYS A 165 -24.70 49.10 0.88
CA LYS A 165 -23.95 50.36 0.87
C LYS A 165 -24.52 51.36 -0.15
N GLU A 166 -24.92 50.90 -1.33
CA GLU A 166 -25.57 51.75 -2.33
C GLU A 166 -26.97 52.22 -1.89
N VAL A 167 -27.75 51.36 -1.22
CA VAL A 167 -29.04 51.74 -0.63
C VAL A 167 -28.85 52.80 0.45
N CYS A 168 -27.92 52.62 1.38
CA CYS A 168 -27.61 53.62 2.41
C CYS A 168 -27.17 54.96 1.81
N LYS A 169 -26.39 54.92 0.72
CA LYS A 169 -25.97 56.15 0.03
C LYS A 169 -27.16 56.90 -0.56
N LYS A 170 -28.07 56.19 -1.24
CA LYS A 170 -29.31 56.78 -1.80
C LYS A 170 -30.21 57.35 -0.70
N ASP A 171 -30.40 56.60 0.38
CA ASP A 171 -31.25 57.02 1.50
C ASP A 171 -30.69 58.28 2.19
N ASN A 172 -29.37 58.34 2.42
CA ASN A 172 -28.70 59.53 2.93
C ASN A 172 -28.89 60.75 2.02
N GLN A 173 -28.83 60.57 0.70
CA GLN A 173 -29.09 61.64 -0.27
C GLN A 173 -30.54 62.13 -0.19
N CYS A 174 -31.51 61.22 -0.12
CA CYS A 174 -32.93 61.56 0.04
C CYS A 174 -33.19 62.30 1.34
N MET A 175 -32.62 61.82 2.46
CA MET A 175 -32.75 62.46 3.77
C MET A 175 -32.11 63.85 3.80
N PHE A 176 -30.95 64.03 3.16
CA PHE A 176 -30.32 65.34 3.03
C PHE A 176 -31.21 66.30 2.23
N ALA A 177 -31.74 65.86 1.07
CA ALA A 177 -32.65 66.66 0.27
C ALA A 177 -33.94 67.03 1.00
N ALA A 178 -34.49 66.11 1.80
CA ALA A 178 -35.66 66.38 2.65
C ALA A 178 -35.34 67.42 3.73
N ARG A 179 -34.18 67.32 4.40
CA ARG A 179 -33.72 68.32 5.38
C ARG A 179 -33.56 69.70 4.75
N SER A 180 -32.92 69.79 3.57
CA SER A 180 -32.81 71.06 2.85
C SER A 180 -34.17 71.68 2.54
N LYS A 181 -35.14 70.87 2.08
CA LYS A 181 -36.51 71.35 1.85
C LYS A 181 -37.20 71.84 3.12
N ILE A 182 -37.01 71.14 4.25
CA ILE A 182 -37.55 71.58 5.54
C ILE A 182 -36.96 72.94 5.91
N THR A 183 -35.65 73.12 5.80
CA THR A 183 -34.98 74.39 6.10
C THR A 183 -35.44 75.53 5.18
N ASP A 184 -35.61 75.28 3.88
CA ASP A 184 -36.15 76.27 2.94
C ASP A 184 -37.59 76.67 3.29
N LEU A 185 -38.44 75.69 3.64
CA LEU A 185 -39.81 75.95 4.07
C LEU A 185 -39.85 76.71 5.41
N GLU A 186 -38.99 76.38 6.37
CA GLU A 186 -38.84 77.11 7.63
C GLU A 186 -38.45 78.58 7.38
N ALA A 187 -37.54 78.85 6.45
CA ALA A 187 -37.15 80.20 6.06
C ALA A 187 -38.31 80.98 5.38
N GLN A 188 -39.08 80.31 4.52
CA GLN A 188 -40.29 80.89 3.92
C GLN A 188 -41.35 81.22 4.97
N ILE A 189 -41.58 80.32 5.93
CA ILE A 189 -42.50 80.53 7.06
C ILE A 189 -42.04 81.73 7.89
N ALA A 190 -40.75 81.84 8.23
CA ALA A 190 -40.22 82.99 8.97
C ALA A 190 -40.43 84.31 8.21
N THR A 191 -40.21 84.31 6.89
CA THR A 191 -40.41 85.49 6.04
C THR A 191 -41.89 85.89 5.97
N LEU A 192 -42.79 84.92 5.77
CA LEU A 192 -44.23 85.14 5.77
C LEU A 192 -44.72 85.64 7.12
N LYS A 193 -44.21 85.07 8.22
CA LYS A 193 -44.53 85.50 9.57
C LYS A 193 -44.14 86.97 9.81
N LYS A 194 -42.94 87.37 9.39
CA LYS A 194 -42.52 88.77 9.45
C LYS A 194 -43.44 89.69 8.66
N LYS A 195 -43.84 89.31 7.43
CA LYS A 195 -44.80 90.10 6.64
C LYS A 195 -46.17 90.22 7.31
N VAL A 196 -46.63 89.17 7.99
CA VAL A 196 -47.89 89.23 8.77
C VAL A 196 -47.74 90.20 9.93
N GLU A 197 -46.63 90.13 10.67
CA GLU A 197 -46.31 91.08 11.76
C GLU A 197 -46.25 92.53 11.23
N ASP A 198 -45.60 92.78 10.09
CA ASP A 198 -45.52 94.10 9.45
C ASP A 198 -46.92 94.61 9.02
N ILE A 199 -47.76 93.75 8.41
CA ILE A 199 -49.15 94.11 8.04
C ILE A 199 -50.01 94.39 9.28
N GLU A 200 -49.80 93.66 10.37
CA GLU A 200 -50.52 93.85 11.62
C GLU A 200 -50.12 95.19 12.27
N ALA A 201 -48.82 95.51 12.27
CA ALA A 201 -48.30 96.80 12.69
C ALA A 201 -48.83 97.96 11.81
N ASP A 202 -48.88 97.79 10.49
CA ASP A 202 -49.47 98.77 9.56
C ASP A 202 -50.97 98.96 9.83
N LYS A 203 -51.72 97.90 10.10
CA LYS A 203 -53.14 97.99 10.48
C LYS A 203 -53.34 98.71 11.80
N GLU A 204 -52.47 98.50 12.77
CA GLU A 204 -52.48 99.26 14.03
C GLU A 204 -52.12 100.73 13.79
N HIS A 205 -51.16 101.01 12.89
CA HIS A 205 -50.77 102.37 12.53
C HIS A 205 -51.85 103.11 11.73
N VAL A 206 -52.59 102.43 10.85
CA VAL A 206 -53.78 102.97 10.16
C VAL A 206 -54.89 103.24 11.15
N ARG A 207 -55.20 102.30 12.06
CA ARG A 207 -56.18 102.53 13.13
C ARG A 207 -55.79 103.70 14.03
N PHE A 208 -54.52 103.83 14.37
CA PHE A 208 -54.01 104.98 15.12
C PHE A 208 -54.19 106.30 14.35
N ASN A 209 -53.89 106.31 13.05
CA ASN A 209 -54.09 107.48 12.20
C ASN A 209 -55.57 107.83 11.99
N GLU A 210 -56.47 106.85 11.85
CA GLU A 210 -57.91 107.06 11.78
C GLU A 210 -58.47 107.64 13.09
N LEU A 211 -58.01 107.15 14.24
CA LEU A 211 -58.35 107.72 15.55
C LEU A 211 -57.82 109.15 15.69
N ASN A 212 -56.62 109.45 15.19
CA ASN A 212 -56.06 110.80 15.16
C ASN A 212 -56.84 111.74 14.23
N LEU A 213 -57.26 111.28 13.04
CA LEU A 213 -58.13 112.04 12.15
C LEU A 213 -59.48 112.31 12.79
N PHE A 214 -60.05 111.33 13.51
CA PHE A 214 -61.27 111.52 14.29
C PHE A 214 -61.10 112.56 15.39
N LEU A 215 -59.97 112.55 16.11
CA LEU A 215 -59.61 113.57 17.12
C LEU A 215 -59.43 114.97 16.50
N ILE A 216 -58.77 115.07 15.34
CA ILE A 216 -58.60 116.34 14.61
C ILE A 216 -59.96 116.85 14.08
N MET A 217 -60.81 115.98 13.54
CA MET A 217 -62.17 116.35 13.15
C MET A 217 -63.01 116.80 14.33
N LEU A 218 -62.93 116.12 15.48
CA LEU A 218 -63.58 116.58 16.73
C LEU A 218 -63.04 117.95 17.15
N PHE A 219 -61.74 118.20 17.03
CA PHE A 219 -61.14 119.50 17.33
C PHE A 219 -61.66 120.61 16.39
N PHE A 220 -61.82 120.32 15.08
CA PHE A 220 -62.37 121.26 14.09
C PHE A 220 -63.87 121.50 14.26
N VAL A 221 -64.63 120.47 14.66
CA VAL A 221 -66.06 120.59 15.02
C VAL A 221 -66.21 121.42 16.30
N CYS A 222 -65.35 121.23 17.31
CA CYS A 222 -65.35 122.04 18.53
C CYS A 222 -64.91 123.50 18.29
N GLN A 223 -64.02 123.77 17.33
CA GLN A 223 -63.61 125.15 16.98
C GLN A 223 -64.62 125.92 16.12
N ASN A 224 -65.59 125.25 15.48
CA ASN A 224 -66.64 125.91 14.68
C ASN A 224 -67.98 126.12 15.44
N ILE A 225 -68.02 125.86 16.74
CA ILE A 225 -69.23 125.97 17.59
C ILE A 225 -69.12 127.09 18.65
N ALA A 226 -68.05 127.89 18.66
CA ALA A 226 -67.87 129.00 19.61
C ALA A 226 -67.67 130.35 18.92
#